data_AF-F3PSS2-F1
#
_entry.id   AF-F3PSS2-F1
#
_cell.length_a   1.000
_cell.length_b   1.000
_cell.length_c   1.000
_cell.angle_alpha   90.00
_cell.angle_beta   90.00
_cell.angle_gamma   90.00
#
_symmetry.space_group_name_H-M   'P 1'
#
loop_
_entity.id
_entity.type
_entity.pdbx_description
1 polymer ?
#
loop_
_entity_poly.entity_id
_entity_poly.type
_entity_poly.pdbx_seq_one_letter_code
_entity_poly.pdbx_strand_id
1 'polypeptide(L)'
;MIHPWVDGNGRTARLLMNYIQFCYHLFPAKIFKEDREEYILSLRQCQKEETNQSFLDFMAGQLKKSLSLEIKRFNASQKKGFSFLF
;
A
#
# COMPACT_ATOMS: atom_id res chain seq x y z
N MET A 1 0.19 4.85 -20.45
CA MET A 1 0.64 5.45 -19.17
C MET A 1 1.40 6.74 -19.50
N ILE A 2 1.08 7.87 -18.87
CA ILE A 2 1.85 9.11 -19.05
C ILE A 2 3.06 9.04 -18.12
N HIS A 3 4.27 9.29 -18.64
CA HIS A 3 5.53 9.21 -17.90
C HIS A 3 6.31 10.52 -18.10
N PRO A 4 5.90 11.60 -17.43
CA PRO A 4 6.35 12.95 -17.79
C PRO A 4 7.77 13.27 -17.31
N TRP A 5 8.37 12.47 -16.44
CA TRP A 5 9.75 12.64 -15.97
C TRP A 5 10.68 11.54 -16.48
N VAL A 6 11.99 11.83 -16.55
CA VAL A 6 13.03 10.86 -16.95
C VAL A 6 13.14 9.70 -15.94
N ASP A 7 13.01 9.99 -14.66
CA ASP A 7 12.96 9.02 -13.56
C ASP A 7 11.98 9.55 -12.48
N GLY A 8 11.57 8.69 -11.56
CA GLY A 8 10.80 9.07 -10.38
C GLY A 8 9.30 8.81 -10.52
N ASN A 9 8.79 8.57 -11.72
CA ASN A 9 7.36 8.41 -12.01
C ASN A 9 6.67 7.39 -11.09
N GLY A 10 7.27 6.22 -10.87
CA GLY A 10 6.71 5.23 -9.94
C GLY A 10 6.66 5.71 -8.49
N ARG A 11 7.68 6.46 -8.03
CA ARG A 11 7.70 7.06 -6.68
C ARG A 11 6.65 8.15 -6.55
N THR A 12 6.56 9.05 -7.54
CA THR A 12 5.56 10.13 -7.57
C THR A 12 4.15 9.58 -7.65
N ALA A 13 3.90 8.55 -8.47
CA ALA A 13 2.58 7.91 -8.58
C ALA A 13 2.13 7.30 -7.24
N ARG A 14 3.03 6.61 -6.53
CA ARG A 14 2.74 6.06 -5.20
C ARG A 14 2.50 7.15 -4.16
N LEU A 15 3.29 8.22 -4.20
CA LEU A 15 3.11 9.36 -3.31
C LEU A 15 1.75 10.04 -3.56
N LEU A 16 1.38 10.24 -4.83
CA LEU A 16 0.08 10.79 -5.22
C LEU A 16 -1.08 9.90 -4.76
N MET A 17 -0.97 8.59 -4.95
CA MET A 17 -1.97 7.63 -4.45
C MET A 17 -2.15 7.75 -2.93
N ASN A 18 -1.06 7.80 -2.17
CA ASN A 18 -1.11 7.97 -0.71
C ASN A 18 -1.65 9.35 -0.31
N TYR A 19 -1.33 10.39 -1.07
CA TYR A 19 -1.87 11.73 -0.84
C TYR A 19 -3.40 11.76 -1.00
N ILE A 20 -3.93 11.14 -2.07
CA ILE A 20 -5.37 11.01 -2.27
C ILE A 20 -6.00 10.25 -1.10
N GLN A 21 -5.44 9.10 -0.71
CA GLN A 21 -5.93 8.35 0.45
C GLN A 21 -5.97 9.21 1.72
N PHE A 22 -4.92 9.99 1.97
CA PHE A 22 -4.87 10.91 3.09
C PHE A 22 -5.96 11.99 3.05
N CYS A 23 -6.23 12.58 1.88
CA CYS A 23 -7.32 13.54 1.69
C CYS A 23 -8.70 12.95 2.02
N TYR A 24 -8.87 11.63 1.90
CA TYR A 24 -10.10 10.90 2.25
C TYR A 24 -10.03 10.23 3.63
N HIS A 25 -9.06 10.60 4.48
CA HIS A 25 -8.87 10.01 5.81
C HIS A 25 -8.67 8.48 5.80
N LEU A 26 -8.18 7.95 4.68
CA LEU A 26 -7.84 6.54 4.54
C LEU A 26 -6.41 6.27 4.97
N PHE A 27 -6.18 5.05 5.46
CA PHE A 27 -4.85 4.60 5.82
C PHE A 27 -3.97 4.47 4.56
N PRO A 28 -2.74 4.98 4.56
CA PRO A 28 -1.86 4.90 3.39
C PRO A 28 -1.50 3.46 3.08
N ALA A 29 -1.64 3.07 1.81
CA ALA A 29 -1.27 1.72 1.37
C ALA A 29 0.26 1.62 1.22
N LYS A 30 0.85 0.63 1.89
CA LYS A 30 2.26 0.30 1.75
C LYS A 30 2.41 -0.88 0.81
N ILE A 31 3.18 -0.70 -0.26
CA ILE A 31 3.65 -1.80 -1.10
C ILE A 31 4.90 -2.39 -0.43
N PHE A 32 4.80 -3.62 0.03
CA PHE A 32 5.92 -4.30 0.68
C PHE A 32 6.97 -4.71 -0.35
N LYS A 33 8.25 -4.76 0.06
CA LYS A 33 9.35 -5.05 -0.88
C LYS A 33 9.23 -6.47 -1.43
N GLU A 34 8.76 -7.38 -0.59
CA GLU A 34 8.51 -8.78 -0.91
C GLU A 34 7.45 -8.96 -2.01
N ASP A 35 6.48 -8.05 -2.08
CA ASP A 35 5.34 -8.11 -3.00
C ASP A 35 5.58 -7.26 -4.28
N ARG A 36 6.82 -6.81 -4.50
CA ARG A 36 7.17 -5.91 -5.63
C ARG A 36 6.89 -6.54 -6.99
N GLU A 37 7.15 -7.83 -7.14
CA GLU A 37 6.94 -8.51 -8.43
C GLU A 37 5.44 -8.60 -8.76
N GLU A 38 4.59 -8.89 -7.77
CA GLU A 38 3.13 -8.91 -7.92
C GLU A 38 2.57 -7.52 -8.26
N TYR A 39 3.12 -6.45 -7.66
CA TYR A 39 2.82 -5.08 -8.05
C TYR A 39 3.13 -4.82 -9.53
N ILE A 40 4.30 -5.23 -10.03
CA ILE A 40 4.66 -5.05 -11.43
C ILE A 40 3.76 -5.89 -12.36
N LEU A 41 3.42 -7.12 -11.94
CA LEU A 41 2.53 -7.99 -12.70
C LEU A 41 1.12 -7.41 -12.82
N SER A 42 0.54 -6.89 -11.73
CA SER A 42 -0.78 -6.26 -11.78
C SER A 42 -0.82 -5.05 -12.72
N LEU A 43 0.23 -4.21 -12.71
CA LEU A 43 0.35 -3.10 -13.66
C LEU A 43 0.42 -3.57 -15.13
N ARG A 44 1.15 -4.65 -15.40
CA ARG A 44 1.25 -5.24 -16.76
C ARG A 44 -0.08 -5.84 -17.22
N GLN A 45 -0.79 -6.52 -16.33
CA GLN A 45 -2.13 -7.06 -16.62
C GLN A 45 -3.11 -5.93 -16.96
N CYS A 46 -3.10 -4.84 -16.20
CA CYS A 46 -3.98 -3.71 -16.49
C CYS A 46 -3.72 -3.06 -17.85
N GLN A 47 -2.47 -3.08 -18.31
CA GLN A 47 -2.13 -2.61 -19.67
C GLN A 47 -2.63 -3.56 -20.76
N LYS A 48 -2.66 -4.86 -20.49
CA LYS A 48 -3.06 -5.89 -21.47
C LYS A 48 -4.57 -6.04 -21.58
N GLU A 49 -5.27 -5.99 -20.46
CA GLU A 49 -6.70 -6.28 -20.37
C GLU A 49 -7.56 -5.01 -20.42
N GLU A 50 -6.94 -3.83 -20.54
CA GLU A 50 -7.59 -2.50 -20.53
C GLU A 50 -8.51 -2.26 -19.31
N THR A 51 -8.31 -3.02 -18.24
CA THR A 51 -9.02 -2.91 -16.97
C THR A 51 -8.05 -2.70 -15.82
N ASN A 52 -8.45 -1.90 -14.82
CA ASN A 52 -7.61 -1.64 -13.64
C ASN A 52 -7.81 -2.66 -12.51
N GLN A 53 -8.64 -3.70 -12.72
CA GLN A 53 -9.09 -4.59 -11.64
C GLN A 53 -7.93 -5.28 -10.91
N SER A 54 -6.98 -5.88 -11.64
CA SER A 54 -5.83 -6.56 -11.02
C SER A 54 -4.99 -5.64 -10.13
N PHE A 55 -4.82 -4.38 -10.55
CA PHE A 55 -4.11 -3.38 -9.75
C PHE A 55 -4.91 -2.97 -8.51
N LEU A 56 -6.23 -2.77 -8.65
CA LEU A 56 -7.10 -2.42 -7.53
C LEU A 56 -7.13 -3.55 -6.48
N ASP A 57 -7.25 -4.80 -6.91
CA ASP A 57 -7.26 -5.98 -6.03
C ASP A 57 -5.93 -6.12 -5.29
N PHE A 58 -4.81 -5.94 -6.00
CA PHE A 58 -3.48 -5.93 -5.40
C PHE A 58 -3.38 -4.86 -4.31
N MET A 59 -3.74 -3.62 -4.62
CA MET A 59 -3.65 -2.50 -3.68
C MET A 59 -4.58 -2.68 -2.47
N ALA A 60 -5.78 -3.22 -2.66
CA ALA A 60 -6.69 -3.57 -1.57
C ALA A 60 -6.08 -4.64 -0.65
N GLY A 61 -5.42 -5.65 -1.22
CA GLY A 61 -4.65 -6.65 -0.47
C GLY A 61 -3.52 -6.04 0.35
N GLN A 62 -2.73 -5.14 -0.24
CA GLN A 62 -1.64 -4.43 0.45
C GLN A 62 -2.14 -3.54 1.60
N LEU A 63 -3.28 -2.88 1.40
CA LEU A 63 -3.93 -2.09 2.45
C LEU A 63 -4.37 -2.98 3.63
N LYS A 64 -5.04 -4.10 3.34
CA LYS A 64 -5.44 -5.09 4.36
C LYS A 64 -4.24 -5.64 5.13
N LYS A 65 -3.14 -5.96 4.44
CA LYS A 65 -1.88 -6.43 5.05
C LYS A 65 -1.30 -5.35 5.99
N SER A 66 -1.29 -4.09 5.54
CA SER A 66 -0.78 -2.95 6.31
C SER A 66 -1.59 -2.71 7.59
N LEU A 67 -2.92 -2.66 7.46
CA LEU A 67 -3.82 -2.47 8.60
C LEU A 67 -3.70 -3.61 9.62
N SER A 68 -3.62 -4.86 9.14
CA SER A 68 -3.45 -6.03 10.01
C SER A 68 -2.16 -5.97 10.83
N LEU A 69 -1.08 -5.46 10.25
CA LEU A 69 0.19 -5.29 10.95
C LEU A 69 0.09 -4.20 12.03
N GLU A 70 -0.56 -3.09 11.73
CA GLU A 70 -0.70 -1.99 12.69
C GLU A 70 -1.58 -2.39 13.89
N ILE A 71 -2.67 -3.12 13.65
CA ILE A 71 -3.49 -3.70 14.73
C ILE A 71 -2.66 -4.63 15.62
N LYS A 72 -1.85 -5.53 15.04
CA LYS A 72 -0.97 -6.42 15.80
C LYS A 72 0.04 -5.64 16.64
N ARG A 73 0.65 -4.60 16.05
CA ARG A 73 1.61 -3.73 16.74
C ARG A 73 0.96 -3.00 17.93
N PHE A 74 -0.23 -2.43 17.71
CA PHE A 74 -1.00 -1.75 18.76
C PHE A 74 -1.37 -2.68 19.92
N ASN A 75 -1.84 -3.89 19.61
CA ASN A 75 -2.16 -4.89 20.64
C ASN A 75 -0.92 -5.33 21.42
N ALA A 76 0.23 -5.47 20.77
CA ALA A 76 1.49 -5.79 21.43
C ALA A 76 1.98 -4.66 22.34
N SER A 77 1.79 -3.38 21.96
CA SER A 77 2.15 -2.24 22.81
C SER A 77 1.27 -2.13 24.05
N GLN A 78 -0.03 -2.45 23.96
CA GLN A 78 -0.89 -2.47 25.15
C GLN A 78 -0.43 -3.48 26.20
N LYS A 79 -0.06 -4.70 25.77
CA LYS A 79 0.46 -5.74 26.69
C LYS A 79 1.74 -5.31 27.41
N LYS A 80 2.62 -4.56 26.74
CA LYS A 80 3.84 -4.01 27.35
C LYS A 80 3.56 -2.90 28.37
N GLY A 81 2.57 -2.04 28.11
CA GLY A 81 2.16 -1.00 29.06
C GLY A 81 1.64 -1.57 30.38
N PHE A 82 0.90 -2.68 30.34
CA PHE A 82 0.45 -3.39 31.55
C PHE A 82 1.58 -4.08 32.32
N SER A 83 2.63 -4.56 31.64
CA SER A 83 3.77 -5.22 32.28
C SER A 83 4.71 -4.26 33.02
N PHE A 84 4.57 -2.95 32.85
CA PHE A 84 5.37 -1.94 33.57
C PHE A 84 4.66 -1.44 34.85
N LEU A 85 3.40 -1.82 35.03
CA LEU A 85 2.55 -1.44 36.18
C LEU A 85 2.55 -2.49 37.31
N PHE A 86 3.31 -3.58 37.17
CA PHE A 86 3.58 -4.62 38.16
C PHE A 86 5.06 -5.01 38.09
#